data_AF-A0A8T3NBR9-F1
#
_entry.id   AF-A0A8T3NBR9-F1
#
_cell.length_a   1.000
_cell.length_b   1.000
_cell.length_c   1.000
_cell.angle_alpha   90.00
_cell.angle_beta   90.00
_cell.angle_gamma   90.00
#
_symmetry.space_group_name_H-M   'P 1'
#
loop_
_entity.id
_entity.type
_entity.pdbx_description
1 polymer ?
#
loop_
_entity_poly.entity_id
_entity_poly.type
_entity_poly.pdbx_seq_one_letter_code
_entity_poly.pdbx_strand_id
1 'polypeptide(L)'
;MYRAPAGSWRRLGRFFLLEFPRLYRAAAPFILTATLLFALPAMAAYLVVLASPPTAEQLLPPRLTRTVREGRLWTQISPEERSLASSTIMTNNLQVAILAFAGGILLGTLSVYVLVSNGLLLGAVFGYTQAHGLATDLAAFVSPHGYVELSVVFIAGGAGLQMAWALLSPGLLGRRDALALAARRAVLLLVGAAPLLVIAGLIEGFVSPSDLPRELKLLLGPLTALALYAFLLRRPPSAVTVARAP
;
A
#
# COMPACT_ATOMS: atom_id res chain seq x y z
N MET A 1 -19.21 23.94 26.01
CA MET A 1 -18.68 24.29 24.68
C MET A 1 -17.18 24.01 24.64
N TYR A 2 -16.76 22.88 24.07
CA TYR A 2 -15.33 22.56 23.90
C TYR A 2 -14.82 23.27 22.64
N ARG A 3 -14.17 24.44 22.78
CA ARG A 3 -13.48 25.11 21.66
C ARG A 3 -12.19 24.36 21.39
N ALA A 4 -12.13 23.59 20.31
CA ALA A 4 -10.85 23.10 19.80
C ALA A 4 -9.96 24.32 19.51
N PRO A 5 -8.74 24.42 20.12
CA PRO A 5 -7.92 25.60 19.96
C PRO A 5 -7.50 25.74 18.49
N ALA A 6 -7.64 26.94 17.92
CA ALA A 6 -7.36 27.25 16.52
C ALA A 6 -5.97 26.83 16.00
N GLY A 7 -5.05 26.47 16.90
CA GLY A 7 -3.75 25.87 16.57
C GLY A 7 -3.79 24.38 16.17
N SER A 8 -4.85 23.63 16.49
CA SER A 8 -4.90 22.17 16.23
C SER A 8 -5.00 21.85 14.74
N TRP A 9 -5.90 22.52 14.02
CA TRP A 9 -6.08 22.35 12.58
C TRP A 9 -4.86 22.77 11.76
N ARG A 10 -4.18 23.86 12.18
CA ARG A 10 -2.93 24.30 11.55
C ARG A 10 -1.81 23.27 11.74
N ARG A 11 -1.70 22.65 12.91
CA ARG A 11 -0.73 21.57 13.18
C ARG A 11 -1.03 20.33 12.36
N LEU A 12 -2.29 19.92 12.27
CA LEU A 12 -2.72 18.77 11.47
C LEU A 12 -2.40 19.00 9.98
N GLY A 13 -2.76 20.17 9.45
CA GLY A 13 -2.46 20.55 8.06
C GLY A 13 -0.95 20.58 7.78
N ARG A 14 -0.15 21.15 8.70
CA ARG A 14 1.31 21.12 8.60
C ARG A 14 1.87 19.70 8.59
N PHE A 15 1.37 18.83 9.47
CA PHE A 15 1.81 17.43 9.53
C PHE A 15 1.58 16.74 8.19
N PHE A 16 0.35 16.75 7.67
CA PHE A 16 0.05 16.07 6.41
C PHE A 16 0.76 16.71 5.22
N LEU A 17 0.74 18.04 5.08
CA LEU A 17 1.23 18.71 3.88
C LEU A 17 2.76 18.82 3.77
N LEU A 18 3.47 18.77 4.91
CA LEU A 18 4.92 19.00 4.98
C LEU A 18 5.68 17.87 5.65
N GLU A 19 5.23 17.40 6.81
CA GLU A 19 5.99 16.43 7.61
C GLU A 19 5.85 15.01 7.08
N PHE A 20 4.65 14.59 6.66
CA PHE A 20 4.42 13.26 6.11
C PHE A 20 5.23 13.00 4.81
N PRO A 21 5.21 13.87 3.78
CA PRO A 21 6.09 13.73 2.61
C PRO A 21 7.59 13.70 2.99
N ARG A 22 8.00 14.49 3.99
CA ARG A 22 9.38 14.48 4.47
C ARG A 22 9.74 13.15 5.14
N LEU A 23 8.86 12.60 5.96
CA LEU A 23 9.04 11.29 6.59
C LEU A 23 9.12 10.18 5.54
N TYR A 24 8.23 10.22 4.53
CA TYR A 24 8.24 9.27 3.41
C TYR A 24 9.60 9.26 2.71
N ARG A 25 10.12 10.44 2.33
CA ARG A 25 11.43 10.54 1.69
C ARG A 25 12.58 10.07 2.57
N ALA A 26 12.51 10.32 3.88
CA ALA A 26 13.52 9.87 4.83
C ALA A 26 13.52 8.33 5.02
N ALA A 27 12.37 7.68 4.80
CA ALA A 27 12.22 6.23 4.85
C ALA A 27 12.33 5.55 3.47
N ALA A 28 12.62 6.31 2.40
CA ALA A 28 12.60 5.82 1.02
C ALA A 28 13.40 4.54 0.78
N PRO A 29 14.61 4.33 1.34
CA PRO A 29 15.33 3.06 1.14
C PRO A 29 14.55 1.86 1.65
N PHE A 30 13.91 1.96 2.82
CA PHE A 30 13.14 0.86 3.41
C PHE A 30 11.82 0.64 2.66
N ILE A 31 11.17 1.72 2.22
CA ILE A 31 9.95 1.65 1.42
C ILE A 31 10.25 1.02 0.04
N LEU A 32 11.38 1.37 -0.57
CA LEU A 32 11.83 0.74 -1.81
C LEU A 32 12.12 -0.74 -1.61
N THR A 33 12.82 -1.12 -0.53
CA THR A 33 13.01 -2.54 -0.18
C THR A 33 11.69 -3.26 -0.01
N ALA A 34 10.72 -2.67 0.70
CA ALA A 34 9.39 -3.25 0.86
C ALA A 34 8.66 -3.41 -0.47
N THR A 35 8.78 -2.41 -1.35
CA THR A 35 8.22 -2.44 -2.71
C THR A 35 8.83 -3.58 -3.52
N LEU A 36 10.15 -3.77 -3.48
CA LEU A 36 10.83 -4.84 -4.21
C LEU A 36 10.50 -6.23 -3.65
N LEU A 37 10.43 -6.36 -2.32
CA LEU A 37 10.01 -7.61 -1.65
C LEU A 37 8.58 -8.03 -2.02
N PHE A 38 7.73 -7.09 -2.43
CA PHE A 38 6.40 -7.38 -2.94
C PHE A 38 6.39 -7.59 -4.46
N ALA A 39 6.98 -6.65 -5.21
CA ALA A 39 6.88 -6.59 -6.66
C ALA A 39 7.63 -7.72 -7.37
N LEU A 40 8.81 -8.11 -6.86
CA LEU A 40 9.59 -9.19 -7.48
C LEU A 40 8.88 -10.55 -7.36
N PRO A 41 8.38 -10.98 -6.18
CA PRO A 41 7.57 -12.19 -6.09
C PRO A 41 6.26 -12.10 -6.86
N ALA A 42 5.60 -10.93 -6.90
CA ALA A 42 4.40 -10.73 -7.71
C ALA A 42 4.66 -10.96 -9.20
N MET A 43 5.74 -10.37 -9.74
CA MET A 43 6.13 -10.59 -11.12
C MET A 43 6.49 -12.05 -11.38
N ALA A 44 7.25 -12.68 -10.48
CA ALA A 44 7.61 -14.09 -10.62
C ALA A 44 6.37 -15.01 -10.65
N ALA A 45 5.44 -14.83 -9.71
CA ALA A 45 4.19 -15.58 -9.66
C ALA A 45 3.32 -15.34 -10.90
N TYR A 46 3.21 -14.09 -11.34
CA TYR A 46 2.50 -13.74 -12.58
C TYR A 46 3.05 -14.50 -13.78
N LEU A 47 4.38 -14.46 -14.00
CA LEU A 47 5.03 -15.11 -15.13
C LEU A 47 4.92 -16.64 -15.06
N VAL A 48 5.12 -17.23 -13.87
CA VAL A 48 5.02 -18.68 -13.67
C VAL A 48 3.60 -19.17 -13.92
N VAL A 49 2.59 -18.48 -13.39
CA VAL A 49 1.19 -18.85 -13.61
C VAL A 49 0.77 -18.61 -15.05
N LEU A 50 1.23 -17.53 -15.69
CA LEU A 50 0.93 -17.27 -17.09
C LEU A 50 1.51 -18.36 -18.01
N ALA A 51 2.73 -18.83 -17.73
CA ALA A 51 3.35 -19.92 -18.46
C ALA A 51 2.68 -21.29 -18.21
N SER A 52 2.24 -21.53 -16.98
CA SER A 52 1.60 -22.78 -16.55
C SER A 52 0.38 -22.49 -15.65
N PRO A 53 -0.81 -22.23 -16.22
CA PRO A 53 -2.00 -21.84 -15.45
C PRO A 53 -2.41 -22.79 -14.32
N PRO A 54 -2.26 -24.13 -14.43
CA PRO A 54 -2.57 -25.04 -13.32
C PRO A 54 -1.76 -24.77 -12.03
N THR A 55 -0.57 -24.17 -12.13
CA THR A 55 0.26 -23.81 -10.96
C THR A 55 -0.45 -22.84 -10.02
N ALA A 56 -1.41 -22.05 -10.52
CA ALA A 56 -2.22 -21.17 -9.69
C ALA A 56 -3.01 -21.91 -8.61
N GLU A 57 -3.38 -23.17 -8.81
CA GLU A 57 -4.15 -23.96 -7.84
C GLU A 57 -3.37 -24.25 -6.54
N GLN A 58 -2.05 -24.12 -6.57
CA GLN A 58 -1.20 -24.27 -5.38
C GLN A 58 -1.17 -23.01 -4.51
N LEU A 59 -1.48 -21.84 -5.10
CA LEU A 59 -1.38 -20.53 -4.46
C LEU A 59 -2.75 -19.91 -4.19
N LEU A 60 -3.73 -20.18 -5.05
CA LEU A 60 -5.03 -19.54 -5.02
C LEU A 60 -6.11 -20.46 -4.45
N PRO A 61 -7.10 -19.91 -3.73
CA PRO A 61 -8.22 -20.69 -3.22
C PRO A 61 -9.00 -21.39 -4.36
N PRO A 62 -9.46 -22.64 -4.17
CA PRO A 62 -10.20 -23.39 -5.21
C PRO A 62 -11.46 -22.68 -5.70
N ARG A 63 -12.12 -21.90 -4.84
CA ARG A 63 -13.30 -21.10 -5.22
C ARG A 63 -12.94 -20.01 -6.23
N LEU A 64 -11.80 -19.34 -6.06
CA LEU A 64 -11.34 -18.29 -6.96
C LEU A 64 -10.98 -18.87 -8.33
N THR A 65 -10.20 -19.94 -8.35
CA THR A 65 -9.77 -20.57 -9.61
C THR A 65 -10.95 -21.13 -10.40
N ARG A 66 -11.93 -21.74 -9.74
CA ARG A 66 -13.18 -22.19 -10.37
C ARG A 66 -13.97 -21.04 -11.00
N THR A 67 -14.17 -19.94 -10.28
CA THR A 67 -14.92 -18.78 -10.81
C THR A 67 -14.26 -18.20 -12.06
N VAL A 68 -12.93 -18.08 -12.07
CA VAL A 68 -12.15 -17.59 -13.22
C VAL A 68 -12.22 -18.56 -14.41
N ARG A 69 -12.19 -19.88 -14.17
CA ARG A 69 -12.41 -20.89 -15.23
C ARG A 69 -13.78 -20.81 -15.87
N GLU A 70 -14.79 -20.44 -15.10
CA GLU A 70 -16.16 -20.22 -15.57
C GLU A 70 -16.32 -18.86 -16.31
N GLY A 71 -15.23 -18.12 -16.56
CA GLY A 71 -15.26 -16.84 -17.27
C GLY A 71 -15.76 -15.68 -16.42
N ARG A 72 -15.79 -15.82 -15.09
CA ARG A 72 -16.30 -14.82 -14.15
C ARG A 72 -15.22 -14.31 -13.21
N LEU A 73 -15.45 -13.14 -12.62
CA LEU A 73 -14.62 -12.61 -11.54
C LEU A 73 -15.43 -12.53 -10.25
N TRP A 74 -14.79 -12.79 -9.11
CA TRP A 74 -15.41 -12.60 -7.79
C TRP A 74 -15.68 -11.12 -7.47
N THR A 75 -15.18 -10.21 -8.30
CA THR A 75 -15.39 -8.76 -8.24
C THR A 75 -16.67 -8.31 -8.95
N GLN A 76 -17.39 -9.22 -9.62
CA GLN A 76 -18.72 -8.97 -10.16
C GLN A 76 -19.77 -9.12 -9.05
N ILE A 77 -19.84 -8.09 -8.19
CA ILE A 77 -20.66 -8.09 -6.96
C ILE A 77 -21.99 -7.38 -7.19
N SER A 78 -23.07 -7.92 -6.63
CA SER A 78 -24.40 -7.28 -6.70
C SER A 78 -24.38 -5.93 -5.96
N PRO A 79 -25.22 -4.94 -6.35
CA PRO A 79 -25.26 -3.63 -5.68
C PRO A 79 -25.42 -3.71 -4.16
N GLU A 80 -26.20 -4.68 -3.68
CA GLU A 80 -26.49 -4.92 -2.26
C GLU A 80 -25.28 -5.45 -1.49
N GLU A 81 -24.38 -6.18 -2.16
CA GLU A 81 -23.20 -6.81 -1.56
C GLU A 81 -21.94 -5.92 -1.62
N ARG A 82 -21.92 -4.87 -2.46
CA ARG A 82 -20.74 -3.99 -2.68
C ARG A 82 -20.18 -3.41 -1.38
N SER A 83 -21.05 -2.93 -0.49
CA SER A 83 -20.61 -2.31 0.78
C SER A 83 -19.97 -3.32 1.73
N LEU A 84 -20.49 -4.54 1.80
CA LEU A 84 -19.96 -5.61 2.65
C LEU A 84 -18.64 -6.15 2.10
N ALA A 85 -18.56 -6.35 0.78
CA ALA A 85 -17.35 -6.82 0.11
C ALA A 85 -16.20 -5.81 0.25
N SER A 86 -16.44 -4.52 -0.01
CA SER A 86 -15.45 -3.46 0.18
C SER A 86 -14.99 -3.36 1.62
N SER A 87 -15.88 -3.48 2.60
CA SER A 87 -15.49 -3.46 4.02
C SER A 87 -14.56 -4.63 4.39
N THR A 88 -14.81 -5.81 3.81
CA THR A 88 -13.98 -6.99 4.02
C THR A 88 -12.60 -6.83 3.38
N ILE A 89 -12.53 -6.36 2.14
CA ILE A 89 -11.26 -6.16 1.44
C ILE A 89 -10.44 -5.05 2.12
N MET A 90 -11.06 -3.93 2.46
CA MET A 90 -10.44 -2.85 3.24
C MET A 90 -9.90 -3.36 4.59
N THR A 91 -10.64 -4.22 5.29
CA THR A 91 -10.18 -4.83 6.55
C THR A 91 -8.97 -5.73 6.33
N ASN A 92 -8.96 -6.53 5.27
CA ASN A 92 -7.82 -7.37 4.91
C ASN A 92 -6.58 -6.52 4.59
N ASN A 93 -6.73 -5.45 3.82
CA ASN A 93 -5.61 -4.58 3.45
C ASN A 93 -5.07 -3.78 4.65
N LEU A 94 -5.96 -3.35 5.55
CA LEU A 94 -5.57 -2.78 6.83
C LEU A 94 -4.80 -3.79 7.70
N GLN A 95 -5.27 -5.04 7.78
CA GLN A 95 -4.58 -6.11 8.51
C GLN A 95 -3.19 -6.38 7.92
N VAL A 96 -3.06 -6.46 6.59
CA VAL A 96 -1.77 -6.60 5.90
C VAL A 96 -0.84 -5.45 6.25
N ALA A 97 -1.32 -4.20 6.20
CA ALA A 97 -0.51 -3.04 6.59
C ALA A 97 -0.08 -3.09 8.06
N ILE A 98 -0.98 -3.44 8.98
CA ILE A 98 -0.68 -3.58 10.42
C ILE A 98 0.35 -4.67 10.66
N LEU A 99 0.19 -5.86 10.06
CA LEU A 99 1.11 -6.98 10.22
C LEU A 99 2.48 -6.68 9.61
N ALA A 100 2.51 -6.07 8.41
CA ALA A 100 3.75 -5.64 7.76
C ALA A 100 4.51 -4.62 8.62
N PHE A 101 3.81 -3.71 9.28
CA PHE A 101 4.41 -2.78 10.24
C PHE A 101 4.89 -3.48 11.52
N ALA A 102 4.02 -4.27 12.17
CA ALA A 102 4.30 -4.93 13.44
C ALA A 102 5.49 -5.90 13.35
N GLY A 103 5.71 -6.49 12.18
CA GLY A 103 6.84 -7.36 11.91
C GLY A 103 8.21 -6.73 12.10
N GLY A 104 8.32 -5.40 12.16
CA GLY A 104 9.57 -4.70 12.47
C GLY A 104 10.13 -5.02 13.85
N ILE A 105 9.26 -5.30 14.84
CA ILE A 105 9.67 -5.71 16.19
C ILE A 105 10.30 -7.10 16.17
N LEU A 106 9.85 -7.97 15.26
CA LEU A 106 10.35 -9.33 15.04
C LEU A 106 11.53 -9.35 14.04
N LEU A 107 12.42 -8.35 14.14
CA LEU A 107 13.57 -8.16 13.23
C LEU A 107 13.19 -8.09 11.73
N GLY A 108 11.95 -7.71 11.42
CA GLY A 108 11.47 -7.55 10.05
C GLY A 108 11.06 -8.85 9.36
N THR A 109 11.20 -10.01 10.01
CA THR A 109 10.89 -11.32 9.42
C THR A 109 9.42 -11.43 9.00
N LEU A 110 8.50 -11.02 9.87
CA LEU A 110 7.07 -10.99 9.56
C LEU A 110 6.76 -9.96 8.46
N SER A 111 7.44 -8.80 8.44
CA SER A 111 7.28 -7.80 7.38
C SER A 111 7.65 -8.38 6.01
N VAL A 112 8.78 -9.07 5.92
CA VAL A 112 9.24 -9.77 4.70
C VAL A 112 8.22 -10.83 4.29
N TYR A 113 7.80 -11.70 5.21
CA TYR A 113 6.83 -12.75 4.94
C TYR A 113 5.52 -12.19 4.37
N VAL A 114 4.96 -11.15 5.01
CA VAL A 114 3.71 -10.52 4.59
C VAL A 114 3.84 -9.91 3.19
N LEU A 115 4.92 -9.15 2.92
CA LEU A 115 5.13 -8.53 1.61
C LEU A 115 5.32 -9.56 0.50
N VAL A 116 6.14 -10.59 0.74
CA VAL A 116 6.41 -11.65 -0.24
C VAL A 116 5.15 -12.48 -0.52
N SER A 117 4.45 -12.92 0.52
CA SER A 117 3.23 -13.74 0.36
C SER A 117 2.11 -12.98 -0.35
N ASN A 118 1.87 -11.71 0.01
CA ASN A 118 0.87 -10.89 -0.69
C ASN A 118 1.29 -10.58 -2.13
N GLY A 119 2.58 -10.36 -2.38
CA GLY A 119 3.11 -10.22 -3.73
C GLY A 119 2.83 -11.46 -4.58
N LEU A 120 3.22 -12.65 -4.11
CA LEU A 120 2.96 -13.93 -4.77
C LEU A 120 1.47 -14.13 -5.08
N LEU A 121 0.59 -13.87 -4.11
CA LEU A 121 -0.86 -14.00 -4.28
C LEU A 121 -1.38 -13.06 -5.36
N LEU A 122 -1.03 -11.77 -5.31
CA LEU A 122 -1.49 -10.79 -6.30
C LEU A 122 -1.00 -11.17 -7.71
N GLY A 123 0.28 -11.55 -7.83
CA GLY A 123 0.88 -12.02 -9.07
C GLY A 123 0.16 -13.23 -9.65
N ALA A 124 -0.10 -14.24 -8.82
CA ALA A 124 -0.80 -15.45 -9.23
C ALA A 124 -2.24 -15.16 -9.71
N VAL A 125 -2.96 -14.28 -9.01
CA VAL A 125 -4.32 -13.86 -9.41
C VAL A 125 -4.32 -13.18 -10.79
N PHE A 126 -3.42 -12.21 -11.02
CA PHE A 126 -3.32 -11.54 -12.30
C PHE A 126 -2.84 -12.48 -13.42
N GLY A 127 -1.89 -13.38 -13.13
CA GLY A 127 -1.42 -14.36 -14.11
C GLY A 127 -2.52 -15.34 -14.52
N TYR A 128 -3.30 -15.80 -13.54
CA TYR A 128 -4.38 -16.75 -13.78
C TYR A 128 -5.54 -16.12 -14.57
N THR A 129 -5.93 -14.91 -14.21
CA THR A 129 -6.97 -14.17 -14.95
C THR A 129 -6.50 -13.77 -16.35
N GLN A 130 -5.21 -13.45 -16.54
CA GLN A 130 -4.64 -13.22 -17.87
C GLN A 130 -4.76 -14.47 -18.75
N ALA A 131 -4.42 -15.65 -18.22
CA ALA A 131 -4.53 -16.91 -18.95
C ALA A 131 -5.96 -17.27 -19.36
N HIS A 132 -6.98 -16.69 -18.70
CA HIS A 132 -8.41 -16.90 -19.00
C HIS A 132 -9.07 -15.68 -19.67
N GLY A 133 -8.29 -14.68 -20.09
CA GLY A 133 -8.82 -13.50 -20.80
C GLY A 133 -9.57 -12.49 -19.93
N LEU A 134 -9.48 -12.58 -18.60
CA LEU A 134 -10.19 -11.71 -17.64
C LEU A 134 -9.30 -10.65 -16.98
N ALA A 135 -8.01 -10.61 -17.28
CA ALA A 135 -7.06 -9.70 -16.63
C ALA A 135 -7.43 -8.22 -16.80
N THR A 136 -7.93 -7.82 -17.97
CA THR A 136 -8.31 -6.41 -18.21
C THR A 136 -9.50 -6.01 -17.34
N ASP A 137 -10.46 -6.91 -17.14
CA ASP A 137 -11.61 -6.66 -16.25
C ASP A 137 -11.18 -6.58 -14.78
N LEU A 138 -10.28 -7.48 -14.37
CA LEU A 138 -9.70 -7.42 -13.04
C LEU A 138 -8.87 -6.13 -12.85
N ALA A 139 -8.07 -5.75 -13.83
CA ALA A 139 -7.27 -4.53 -13.81
C ALA A 139 -8.15 -3.28 -13.75
N ALA A 140 -9.27 -3.25 -14.47
CA ALA A 140 -10.22 -2.14 -14.40
C ALA A 140 -10.91 -2.05 -13.04
N PHE A 141 -11.14 -3.19 -12.37
CA PHE A 141 -11.64 -3.19 -11.00
C PHE A 141 -10.57 -2.69 -9.99
N VAL A 142 -9.33 -3.19 -10.11
CA VAL A 142 -8.26 -2.92 -9.13
C VAL A 142 -7.62 -1.53 -9.32
N SER A 143 -7.41 -1.10 -10.56
CA SER A 143 -6.66 0.13 -10.89
C SER A 143 -7.09 1.36 -10.10
N PRO A 144 -8.39 1.71 -9.97
CA PRO A 144 -8.82 2.94 -9.30
C PRO A 144 -8.28 3.12 -7.87
N HIS A 145 -8.12 2.04 -7.10
CA HIS A 145 -7.72 2.08 -5.69
C HIS A 145 -6.37 1.42 -5.42
N GLY A 146 -5.98 0.41 -6.21
CA GLY A 146 -4.85 -0.46 -5.93
C GLY A 146 -3.51 0.25 -5.82
N TYR A 147 -3.28 1.33 -6.58
CA TYR A 147 -2.03 2.10 -6.48
C TYR A 147 -1.88 2.81 -5.13
N VAL A 148 -2.97 3.40 -4.63
CA VAL A 148 -2.99 4.09 -3.33
C VAL A 148 -2.81 3.07 -2.22
N GLU A 149 -3.54 1.95 -2.31
CA GLU A 149 -3.47 0.88 -1.32
C GLU A 149 -2.08 0.23 -1.22
N LEU A 150 -1.50 -0.16 -2.36
CA LEU A 150 -0.15 -0.72 -2.42
C LEU A 150 0.88 0.27 -1.88
N SER A 151 0.71 1.57 -2.16
CA SER A 151 1.57 2.61 -1.57
C SER A 151 1.52 2.60 -0.04
N VAL A 152 0.34 2.40 0.56
CA VAL A 152 0.21 2.30 2.01
C VAL A 152 0.86 1.02 2.54
N VAL A 153 0.66 -0.12 1.86
CA VAL A 153 1.32 -1.39 2.22
C VAL A 153 2.84 -1.24 2.20
N PHE A 154 3.41 -0.57 1.19
CA PHE A 154 4.86 -0.34 1.09
C PHE A 154 5.37 0.65 2.13
N ILE A 155 4.59 1.68 2.47
CA ILE A 155 4.91 2.58 3.59
C ILE A 155 4.94 1.80 4.90
N ALA A 156 3.93 0.97 5.17
CA ALA A 156 3.82 0.18 6.39
C ALA A 156 4.94 -0.88 6.50
N GLY A 157 5.19 -1.62 5.42
CA GLY A 157 6.29 -2.58 5.33
C GLY A 157 7.66 -1.92 5.47
N GLY A 158 7.88 -0.78 4.80
CA GLY A 158 9.11 0.00 4.93
C GLY A 158 9.32 0.54 6.34
N ALA A 159 8.25 0.99 7.01
CA ALA A 159 8.28 1.42 8.40
C ALA A 159 8.63 0.24 9.35
N GLY A 160 8.10 -0.96 9.08
CA GLY A 160 8.50 -2.19 9.78
C GLY A 160 9.98 -2.52 9.59
N LEU A 161 10.47 -2.53 8.35
CA LEU A 161 11.88 -2.77 8.03
C LEU A 161 12.82 -1.71 8.64
N GLN A 162 12.38 -0.45 8.72
CA GLN A 162 13.14 0.62 9.37
C GLN A 162 13.31 0.36 10.88
N MET A 163 12.27 -0.15 11.56
CA MET A 163 12.38 -0.55 12.97
C MET A 163 13.31 -1.75 13.16
N ALA A 164 13.20 -2.75 12.28
CA ALA A 164 14.09 -3.92 12.29
C ALA A 164 15.56 -3.51 12.11
N TRP A 165 15.83 -2.60 11.17
CA TRP A 165 17.17 -2.08 10.93
C TRP A 165 17.73 -1.35 12.14
N ALA A 166 16.92 -0.59 12.87
CA ALA A 166 17.36 0.10 14.08
C ALA A 166 17.77 -0.86 15.22
N LEU A 167 17.23 -2.09 15.24
CA LEU A 167 17.66 -3.14 16.17
C LEU A 167 18.96 -3.81 15.74
N LEU A 168 19.12 -4.06 14.43
CA LEU A 168 20.27 -4.75 13.85
C LEU A 168 21.51 -3.84 13.78
N SER A 169 21.32 -2.58 13.41
CA SER A 169 22.37 -1.58 13.21
C SER A 169 21.98 -0.25 13.89
N PRO A 170 22.09 -0.15 15.23
CA PRO A 170 21.66 1.01 15.98
C PRO A 170 22.62 2.21 15.88
N GLY A 171 23.78 2.04 15.24
CA GLY A 171 24.84 3.05 15.19
C GLY A 171 25.41 3.34 16.58
N LEU A 172 25.45 4.62 16.96
CA LEU A 172 25.96 5.08 18.26
C LEU A 172 24.94 4.99 19.41
N LEU A 173 23.68 4.66 19.11
CA LEU A 173 22.63 4.55 20.12
C LEU A 173 22.58 3.14 20.72
N GLY A 174 22.05 3.03 21.93
CA GLY A 174 21.60 1.74 22.44
C GLY A 174 20.43 1.21 21.60
N ARG A 175 20.32 -0.11 21.43
CA ARG A 175 19.25 -0.74 20.63
C ARG A 175 17.84 -0.29 21.04
N ARG A 176 17.59 -0.10 22.35
CA ARG A 176 16.30 0.38 22.87
C ARG A 176 15.99 1.80 22.39
N ASP A 177 16.96 2.70 22.46
CA ASP A 177 16.79 4.10 22.06
C ASP A 177 16.67 4.23 20.53
N ALA A 178 17.48 3.47 19.79
CA ALA A 178 17.39 3.37 18.34
C ALA A 178 16.00 2.87 17.90
N LEU A 179 15.50 1.80 18.53
CA LEU A 179 14.16 1.28 18.27
C LEU A 179 13.09 2.31 18.64
N ALA A 180 13.17 2.97 19.79
CA ALA A 180 12.19 3.96 20.20
C ALA A 180 12.11 5.14 19.20
N LEU A 181 13.26 5.60 18.69
CA LEU A 181 13.31 6.65 17.67
C LEU A 181 12.73 6.18 16.33
N ALA A 182 13.08 4.97 15.90
CA ALA A 182 12.55 4.38 14.67
C ALA A 182 11.04 4.15 14.77
N ALA A 183 10.55 3.60 15.88
CA ALA A 183 9.13 3.36 16.14
C ALA A 183 8.32 4.66 16.10
N ARG A 184 8.81 5.76 16.68
CA ARG A 184 8.14 7.07 16.59
C ARG A 184 7.99 7.53 15.13
N ARG A 185 9.04 7.42 14.32
CA ARG A 185 8.98 7.77 12.89
C ARG A 185 8.03 6.85 12.12
N ALA A 186 8.08 5.56 12.41
CA ALA A 186 7.27 4.53 11.80
C ALA A 186 5.77 4.75 12.09
N VAL A 187 5.40 5.07 13.33
CA VAL A 187 4.02 5.43 13.72
C VAL A 187 3.55 6.69 12.98
N LEU A 188 4.38 7.73 12.87
CA LEU A 188 4.01 8.93 12.12
C LEU A 188 3.79 8.65 10.62
N LEU A 189 4.59 7.76 10.03
CA LEU A 189 4.35 7.30 8.65
C LEU A 189 2.99 6.61 8.51
N LEU A 190 2.63 5.73 9.45
CA LEU A 190 1.32 5.07 9.46
C LEU A 190 0.17 6.05 9.65
N VAL A 191 0.28 6.98 10.59
CA VAL A 191 -0.74 8.02 10.81
C VAL A 191 -0.93 8.87 9.56
N GLY A 192 0.16 9.20 8.86
CA GLY A 192 0.11 9.90 7.58
C GLY A 192 -0.53 9.09 6.45
N ALA A 193 -0.31 7.78 6.42
CA ALA A 193 -0.83 6.88 5.40
C ALA A 193 -2.26 6.39 5.66
N ALA A 194 -2.74 6.36 6.90
CA ALA A 194 -4.05 5.82 7.26
C ALA A 194 -5.23 6.46 6.49
N PRO A 195 -5.30 7.80 6.29
CA PRO A 195 -6.36 8.40 5.47
C PRO A 195 -6.36 7.91 4.02
N LEU A 196 -5.20 7.51 3.48
CA LEU A 196 -5.11 6.99 2.11
C LEU A 196 -5.77 5.61 1.98
N LEU A 197 -5.73 4.76 3.01
CA LEU A 197 -6.49 3.50 3.03
C LEU A 197 -8.00 3.74 3.04
N VAL A 198 -8.47 4.74 3.78
CA VAL A 198 -9.90 5.10 3.78
C VAL A 198 -10.31 5.58 2.39
N ILE A 199 -9.50 6.42 1.75
CA ILE A 199 -9.75 6.87 0.37
C ILE A 199 -9.76 5.67 -0.59
N ALA A 200 -8.79 4.75 -0.48
CA ALA A 200 -8.74 3.55 -1.31
C ALA A 200 -9.99 2.66 -1.12
N GLY A 201 -10.41 2.42 0.13
CA GLY A 201 -11.62 1.64 0.44
C GLY A 201 -12.91 2.29 -0.08
N LEU A 202 -13.01 3.62 -0.02
CA LEU A 202 -14.15 4.34 -0.64
C LEU A 202 -14.14 4.19 -2.16
N ILE A 203 -12.98 4.33 -2.81
CA ILE A 203 -12.86 4.12 -4.26
C ILE A 203 -13.21 2.66 -4.59
N GLU A 204 -12.77 1.70 -3.79
CA GLU A 204 -13.09 0.29 -3.96
C GLU A 204 -14.59 0.01 -3.86
N GLY A 205 -15.28 0.56 -2.84
CA GLY A 205 -16.70 0.30 -2.64
C GLY A 205 -17.62 0.98 -3.65
N PHE A 206 -17.23 2.15 -4.16
CA PHE A 206 -18.10 2.98 -4.99
C PHE A 206 -17.66 3.09 -6.45
N VAL A 207 -16.36 3.16 -6.73
CA VAL A 207 -15.84 3.39 -8.09
C VAL A 207 -15.52 2.07 -8.79
N SER A 208 -14.83 1.14 -8.13
CA SER A 208 -14.44 -0.14 -8.73
C SER A 208 -15.62 -0.96 -9.27
N PRO A 209 -16.74 -1.14 -8.54
CA PRO A 209 -17.91 -1.88 -9.02
C PRO A 209 -18.92 -1.02 -9.80
N SER A 210 -18.65 0.28 -10.02
CA SER A 210 -19.57 1.16 -10.76
C SER A 210 -19.70 0.79 -12.25
N ASP A 211 -20.66 1.38 -12.95
CA ASP A 211 -20.82 1.21 -14.40
C ASP A 211 -19.95 2.19 -15.22
N LEU A 212 -18.94 2.81 -14.60
CA LEU A 212 -18.01 3.69 -15.31
C LEU A 212 -17.27 2.93 -16.43
N PRO A 213 -16.96 3.61 -17.56
CA PRO A 213 -16.21 3.01 -18.65
C PRO A 213 -14.90 2.38 -18.17
N ARG A 214 -14.57 1.23 -18.74
CA ARG A 214 -13.40 0.43 -18.37
C ARG A 214 -12.11 1.23 -18.48
N GLU A 215 -11.98 2.00 -19.55
CA GLU A 215 -10.83 2.84 -19.88
C GLU A 215 -10.62 3.92 -18.82
N LEU A 216 -11.72 4.52 -18.34
CA LEU A 216 -11.68 5.52 -17.28
C LEU A 216 -11.19 4.90 -15.97
N LYS A 217 -11.71 3.73 -15.60
CA LYS A 217 -11.25 3.03 -14.38
C LYS A 217 -9.77 2.67 -14.45
N LEU A 218 -9.32 2.18 -15.61
CA LEU A 218 -7.91 1.88 -15.85
C LEU A 218 -7.02 3.13 -15.70
N LEU A 219 -7.50 4.30 -16.13
CA LEU A 219 -6.78 5.57 -16.05
C LEU A 219 -6.75 6.19 -14.65
N LEU A 220 -7.80 6.01 -13.84
CA LEU A 220 -7.90 6.59 -12.49
C LEU A 220 -6.75 6.16 -11.57
N GLY A 221 -6.32 4.91 -11.66
CA GLY A 221 -5.19 4.39 -10.88
C GLY A 221 -3.87 5.14 -11.13
N PRO A 222 -3.34 5.16 -12.36
CA PRO A 222 -2.14 5.93 -12.70
C PRO A 222 -2.24 7.42 -12.34
N LEU A 223 -3.40 8.05 -12.50
CA LEU A 223 -3.60 9.46 -12.13
C LEU A 223 -3.51 9.70 -10.63
N THR A 224 -4.17 8.85 -9.82
CA THR A 224 -4.09 8.94 -8.36
C THR A 224 -2.68 8.62 -7.85
N ALA A 225 -2.00 7.63 -8.47
CA ALA A 225 -0.60 7.33 -8.20
C ALA A 225 0.30 8.53 -8.50
N LEU A 226 0.15 9.14 -9.68
CA LEU A 226 0.92 10.32 -10.08
C LEU A 226 0.72 11.48 -9.10
N ALA A 227 -0.52 11.78 -8.74
CA ALA A 227 -0.83 12.82 -7.76
C ALA A 227 -0.21 12.53 -6.39
N LEU A 228 -0.34 11.28 -5.91
CA LEU A 228 0.22 10.84 -4.64
C LEU A 228 1.75 10.96 -4.63
N TYR A 229 2.44 10.44 -5.64
CA TYR A 229 3.90 10.47 -5.68
C TYR A 229 4.44 11.88 -5.95
N ALA A 230 3.77 12.69 -6.78
CA ALA A 230 4.11 14.10 -6.94
C ALA A 230 4.06 14.83 -5.58
N PHE A 231 3.05 14.53 -4.76
CA PHE A 231 2.92 15.06 -3.41
C PHE A 231 4.00 14.54 -2.44
N LEU A 232 4.21 13.22 -2.37
CA LEU A 232 5.16 12.58 -1.45
C LEU A 232 6.62 12.95 -1.77
N LEU A 233 6.95 13.11 -3.04
CA LEU A 233 8.30 13.43 -3.51
C LEU A 233 8.59 14.94 -3.52
N ARG A 234 7.57 15.79 -3.34
CA ARG A 234 7.71 17.25 -3.30
C ARG A 234 8.70 17.70 -2.23
N ARG A 235 9.79 18.35 -2.66
CA ARG A 235 10.72 19.04 -1.75
C ARG A 235 10.16 20.43 -1.40
N PRO A 236 10.21 20.86 -0.14
CA PRO A 236 9.89 22.25 0.18
C PRO A 236 10.88 23.17 -0.55
N PRO A 237 10.46 24.39 -0.93
CA PRO A 237 11.38 25.38 -1.48
C PRO A 237 12.57 25.53 -0.52
N SER A 238 13.79 25.52 -1.05
CA SER A 238 14.97 25.87 -0.29
C SER A 238 14.68 27.21 0.39
N ALA A 239 14.74 27.27 1.72
CA ALA A 239 14.84 28.57 2.36
C ALA A 239 16.10 29.20 1.77
N VAL A 240 15.96 30.24 0.96
CA VAL A 240 17.09 31.05 0.51
C VAL A 240 17.83 31.39 1.78
N THR A 241 19.09 30.93 1.85
CA THR A 241 20.02 31.25 2.92
C THR A 241 20.01 32.77 3.03
N VAL A 242 19.31 33.31 4.02
CA VAL A 242 19.43 34.72 4.34
C VAL A 242 20.87 34.84 4.81
N ALA A 243 21.71 35.33 3.91
CA ALA A 243 23.09 35.65 4.19
C ALA A 243 23.12 36.45 5.47
N ARG A 244 23.81 35.93 6.49
CA ARG A 244 24.29 36.76 7.58
C ARG A 244 25.20 37.79 6.92
N ALA A 245 24.71 39.02 6.78
CA ALA A 245 25.54 40.18 6.53
C ALA A 245 26.27 40.53 7.84
N PRO A 246 27.49 41.09 7.75
CA PRO A 246 28.55 41.00 8.77
C PRO A 246 28.23 41.72 10.09
#